data_AF-A0AAX0J3H9-F1
#
_entry.id   AF-A0AAX0J3H9-F1
#
_cell.length_a   1.000
_cell.length_b   1.000
_cell.length_c   1.000
_cell.angle_alpha   90.00
_cell.angle_beta   90.00
_cell.angle_gamma   90.00
#
_symmetry.space_group_name_H-M   'P 1'
#
loop_
_entity.id
_entity.type
_entity.pdbx_description
1 polymer ?
#
loop_
_entity_poly.entity_id
_entity_poly.type
_entity_poly.pdbx_seq_one_letter_code
_entity_poly.pdbx_strand_id
1 'polypeptide(L)'
;MFRKESTILVLGSKVRGAQPGHVLRWRLEHALELSRHTTGPIVVSGKGEAYVMDDWLIRHGVDYRRLIVEPEATSTNENIENAHALLPYTQEWLVVTSDFHKLRTLAWARHLGVPIRVSSAVTKPPFRVNNFVRECFALPHSLLRIAWRRLLA
;
A
#
# COMPACT_ATOMS: atom_id res chain seq x y z
N MET A 1 7.47 2.46 -17.53
CA MET A 1 8.82 2.19 -16.99
C MET A 1 8.97 3.00 -15.71
N PHE A 2 9.31 2.38 -14.59
CA PHE A 2 9.49 3.07 -13.29
C PHE A 2 10.94 3.57 -13.16
N ARG A 3 11.18 4.60 -12.36
CA ARG A 3 12.54 5.10 -12.12
C ARG A 3 13.29 4.14 -11.20
N LYS A 4 14.62 4.03 -11.39
CA LYS A 4 15.49 3.22 -10.52
C LYS A 4 15.43 3.66 -9.04
N GLU A 5 15.12 4.93 -8.78
CA GLU A 5 15.04 5.52 -7.44
C GLU A 5 13.59 5.53 -6.89
N SER A 6 12.64 4.88 -7.56
CA SER A 6 11.25 4.85 -7.09
C SER A 6 11.15 4.26 -5.69
N THR A 7 10.42 4.97 -4.82
CA THR A 7 10.09 4.54 -3.46
C THR A 7 8.84 3.68 -3.51
N ILE A 8 8.89 2.49 -2.93
CA ILE A 8 7.77 1.55 -2.90
C ILE A 8 6.97 1.78 -1.62
N LEU A 9 5.64 1.80 -1.71
CA LEU A 9 4.75 1.76 -0.55
C LEU A 9 3.90 0.50 -0.63
N VAL A 10 4.06 -0.41 0.33
CA VAL A 10 3.25 -1.62 0.44
C VAL A 10 2.13 -1.37 1.45
N LEU A 11 0.88 -1.44 0.99
CA LEU A 11 -0.28 -1.27 1.85
C LEU A 11 -0.60 -2.57 2.59
N GLY A 12 -0.86 -2.46 3.89
CA GLY A 12 -1.29 -3.54 4.75
C GLY A 12 -2.60 -4.20 4.30
N SER A 13 -2.74 -5.47 4.68
CA SER A 13 -3.99 -6.23 4.59
C SER A 13 -3.93 -7.39 5.59
N LYS A 14 -4.98 -8.22 5.67
CA LYS A 14 -5.12 -9.25 6.70
C LYS A 14 -3.87 -10.12 6.93
N VAL A 15 -3.38 -10.12 8.17
CA VAL A 15 -2.38 -11.06 8.72
C VAL A 15 -3.04 -12.30 9.34
N ARG A 16 -2.28 -13.38 9.50
CA ARG A 16 -2.67 -14.62 10.17
C ARG A 16 -1.61 -14.99 11.21
N GLY A 17 -1.83 -14.58 12.45
CA GLY A 17 -0.79 -14.63 13.47
C GLY A 17 0.43 -13.81 13.04
N ALA A 18 1.62 -14.40 13.11
CA ALA A 18 2.88 -13.77 12.70
C ALA A 18 3.22 -13.94 11.20
N GLN A 19 2.25 -14.26 10.35
CA GLN A 19 2.47 -14.51 8.92
C GLN A 19 1.50 -13.69 8.06
N PRO A 20 1.92 -13.27 6.85
CA PRO A 20 1.02 -12.59 5.94
C PRO A 20 -0.10 -13.53 5.48
N GLY A 21 -1.34 -13.03 5.46
CA GLY A 21 -2.44 -13.73 4.80
C GLY A 21 -2.23 -13.80 3.28
N HIS A 22 -3.06 -14.56 2.56
CA HIS A 22 -2.86 -14.80 1.12
C HIS A 22 -2.75 -13.50 0.29
N VAL A 23 -3.65 -12.54 0.55
CA VAL A 23 -3.65 -11.26 -0.18
C VAL A 23 -2.42 -10.42 0.15
N LEU A 24 -2.02 -10.39 1.43
CA LEU A 24 -0.82 -9.68 1.85
C LEU A 24 0.43 -10.30 1.23
N ARG A 25 0.50 -11.63 1.18
CA ARG A 25 1.61 -12.35 0.55
C ARG A 25 1.75 -12.00 -0.93
N TRP A 26 0.67 -11.96 -1.70
CA TRP A 26 0.75 -11.56 -3.12
C TRP A 26 1.24 -10.13 -3.31
N ARG A 27 0.87 -9.21 -2.40
CA ARG A 27 1.44 -7.85 -2.40
C ARG A 27 2.93 -7.87 -2.10
N LEU A 28 3.37 -8.65 -1.12
CA LEU A 28 4.78 -8.74 -0.73
C LEU A 28 5.63 -9.40 -1.81
N GLU A 29 5.14 -10.46 -2.47
CA GLU A 29 5.80 -11.09 -3.63
C GLU A 29 5.97 -10.09 -4.77
N HIS A 30 4.94 -9.28 -5.04
CA HIS A 30 4.99 -8.24 -6.06
C HIS A 30 5.94 -7.09 -5.68
N ALA A 31 5.92 -6.65 -4.42
CA ALA A 31 6.84 -5.65 -3.90
C ALA A 31 8.31 -6.14 -3.97
N LEU A 32 8.55 -7.41 -3.64
CA LEU A 32 9.85 -8.05 -3.75
C LEU A 32 10.35 -8.03 -5.20
N GLU A 33 9.50 -8.39 -6.17
CA GLU A 33 9.87 -8.32 -7.59
C GLU A 33 10.21 -6.89 -8.01
N LEU A 34 9.38 -5.91 -7.63
CA LEU A 34 9.67 -4.50 -7.92
C LEU A 34 10.97 -4.03 -7.27
N SER A 35 11.28 -4.50 -6.06
CA SER A 35 12.49 -4.12 -5.33
C SER A 35 13.79 -4.56 -5.99
N ARG A 36 13.74 -5.55 -6.90
CA ARG A 36 14.89 -5.99 -7.71
C ARG A 36 15.24 -4.99 -8.81
N HIS A 37 14.26 -4.22 -9.25
CA HIS A 37 14.41 -3.22 -10.33
C HIS A 37 14.50 -1.79 -9.80
N THR A 38 14.33 -1.59 -8.49
CA THR A 38 14.48 -0.29 -7.82
C THR A 38 15.55 -0.35 -6.74
N THR A 39 16.10 0.81 -6.40
CA THR A 39 17.10 1.00 -5.34
C THR A 39 16.58 1.90 -4.22
N GLY A 40 15.41 2.53 -4.41
CA GLY A 40 14.78 3.38 -3.42
C GLY A 40 14.28 2.63 -2.18
N PRO A 41 13.82 3.38 -1.17
CA PRO A 41 13.23 2.81 0.05
C PRO A 41 11.93 2.04 -0.24
N ILE A 42 11.59 1.16 0.69
CA ILE A 42 10.36 0.38 0.72
C ILE A 42 9.67 0.68 2.05
N VAL A 43 8.55 1.39 1.99
CA VAL A 43 7.72 1.67 3.15
C VAL A 43 6.65 0.59 3.25
N VAL A 44 6.54 -0.04 4.41
CA VAL A 44 5.47 -1.00 4.73
C VAL A 44 4.54 -0.35 5.75
N SER A 45 3.26 -0.18 5.40
CA SER A 45 2.31 0.62 6.16
C SER A 45 1.09 -0.19 6.58
N GLY A 46 0.72 -0.12 7.87
CA GLY A 46 -0.48 -0.77 8.40
C GLY A 46 -0.39 -1.19 9.87
N LYS A 47 -1.49 -0.97 10.59
CA LYS A 47 -1.62 -1.28 12.02
C LYS A 47 -1.67 -2.77 12.32
N GLY A 48 -0.53 -3.30 12.76
CA GLY A 48 -0.33 -4.72 13.06
C GLY A 48 0.12 -5.54 11.85
N GLU A 49 0.05 -4.98 10.64
CA GLU A 49 0.61 -5.60 9.44
C GLU A 49 2.08 -5.21 9.18
N ALA A 50 2.48 -3.97 9.51
CA ALA A 50 3.74 -3.40 9.07
C ALA A 50 4.97 -4.24 9.46
N TYR A 51 5.05 -4.67 10.73
CA TYR A 51 6.15 -5.52 11.20
C TYR A 51 6.14 -6.92 10.59
N VAL A 52 4.96 -7.49 10.28
CA VAL A 52 4.86 -8.78 9.59
C VAL A 52 5.35 -8.67 8.15
N MET A 53 5.07 -7.54 7.49
CA MET A 53 5.57 -7.25 6.15
C MET A 53 7.09 -7.07 6.13
N ASP A 54 7.62 -6.31 7.10
CA ASP A 54 9.05 -6.06 7.26
C ASP A 54 9.85 -7.35 7.43
N ASP A 55 9.50 -8.17 8.43
CA ASP A 55 10.14 -9.47 8.69
C ASP A 55 10.04 -10.39 7.46
N TRP A 56 8.90 -10.43 6.78
CA TRP A 56 8.74 -11.24 5.59
C TRP A 56 9.69 -10.77 4.47
N LEU A 57 9.79 -9.47 4.19
CA LEU A 57 10.65 -8.96 3.12
C LEU A 57 12.14 -9.20 3.42
N ILE A 58 12.57 -9.01 4.66
CA ILE A 58 13.96 -9.30 5.09
C ILE A 58 14.28 -10.78 4.86
N ARG A 59 13.40 -11.70 5.29
CA ARG A 59 13.58 -13.15 5.08
C ARG A 59 13.66 -13.56 3.60
N HIS A 60 13.12 -12.74 2.71
CA HIS A 60 13.13 -12.99 1.26
C HIS A 60 14.22 -12.18 0.52
N GLY A 61 15.17 -11.60 1.25
CA GLY A 61 16.40 -11.03 0.69
C GLY A 61 16.35 -9.53 0.40
N VAL A 62 15.33 -8.81 0.90
CA VAL A 62 15.36 -7.33 0.89
C VAL A 62 16.34 -6.84 1.95
N ASP A 63 17.22 -5.91 1.58
CA ASP A 63 18.11 -5.23 2.52
C ASP A 63 17.29 -4.44 3.54
N TYR A 64 17.45 -4.76 4.83
CA TYR A 64 16.76 -4.10 5.95
C TYR A 64 16.97 -2.58 5.97
N ARG A 65 18.09 -2.09 5.42
CA ARG A 65 18.39 -0.65 5.34
C ARG A 65 17.49 0.10 4.36
N ARG A 66 16.85 -0.62 3.44
CA ARG A 66 15.86 -0.06 2.52
C ARG A 66 14.45 -0.03 3.10
N LEU A 67 14.20 -0.75 4.21
CA LEU A 67 12.87 -0.90 4.77
C LEU A 67 12.57 0.20 5.80
N ILE A 68 11.37 0.75 5.72
CA ILE A 68 10.82 1.72 6.67
C ILE A 68 9.45 1.21 7.11
N VAL A 69 9.27 1.08 8.42
CA VAL A 69 8.03 0.56 9.01
C VAL A 69 7.15 1.72 9.44
N GLU A 70 5.92 1.74 8.94
CA GLU A 70 4.86 2.65 9.38
C GLU A 70 3.74 1.82 10.04
N PRO A 71 3.65 1.79 11.39
CA PRO A 71 2.78 0.86 12.10
C PRO A 71 1.42 1.44 12.54
N GLU A 72 1.10 2.69 12.20
CA GLU A 72 -0.06 3.38 12.81
C GLU A 72 -1.29 3.41 11.90
N ALA A 73 -1.12 3.29 10.58
CA ALA A 73 -2.22 3.45 9.64
C ALA A 73 -3.31 2.37 9.78
N THR A 74 -4.56 2.82 9.99
CA THR A 74 -5.75 1.96 10.06
C THR A 74 -6.60 2.01 8.80
N SER A 75 -6.32 2.94 7.89
CA SER A 75 -7.10 3.17 6.67
C SER A 75 -6.20 3.48 5.47
N THR A 76 -6.73 3.33 4.25
CA THR A 76 -5.97 3.63 3.01
C THR A 76 -5.47 5.07 2.95
N ASN A 77 -6.23 6.05 3.46
CA ASN A 77 -5.77 7.43 3.50
C ASN A 77 -4.62 7.60 4.49
N GLU A 78 -4.72 7.04 5.70
CA GLU A 78 -3.67 7.12 6.70
C GLU A 78 -2.39 6.45 6.22
N ASN A 79 -2.50 5.33 5.48
CA ASN A 79 -1.32 4.70 4.90
C ASN A 79 -0.55 5.66 3.98
N ILE A 80 -1.28 6.39 3.12
CA ILE A 80 -0.67 7.33 2.16
C ILE A 80 -0.17 8.58 2.88
N GLU A 81 -0.96 9.14 3.81
CA GLU A 81 -0.62 10.33 4.61
C GLU A 81 0.64 10.06 5.45
N ASN A 82 0.66 8.97 6.22
CA ASN A 82 1.76 8.63 7.12
C ASN A 82 3.03 8.27 6.34
N ALA A 83 2.92 7.46 5.29
CA ALA A 83 4.07 7.14 4.45
C ALA A 83 4.65 8.40 3.79
N HIS A 84 3.81 9.31 3.31
CA HIS A 84 4.29 10.55 2.71
C HIS A 84 4.89 11.50 3.74
N ALA A 85 4.36 11.55 4.97
CA ALA A 85 4.96 12.31 6.07
C ALA A 85 6.36 11.80 6.44
N LEU A 86 6.62 10.49 6.36
CA LEU A 86 7.94 9.90 6.59
C LEU A 86 8.94 10.26 5.48
N LEU A 87 8.49 10.37 4.23
CA LEU A 87 9.31 10.73 3.07
C LEU A 87 8.64 11.84 2.24
N PRO A 88 8.68 13.10 2.72
CA PRO A 88 7.93 14.20 2.09
C PRO A 88 8.49 14.62 0.73
N TYR A 89 9.76 14.30 0.45
CA TYR A 89 10.43 14.65 -0.81
C TYR A 89 10.28 13.58 -1.91
N THR A 90 9.50 12.52 -1.67
CA THR A 90 9.26 11.47 -2.67
C THR A 90 8.47 12.03 -3.85
N GLN A 91 9.10 12.06 -5.03
CA GLN A 91 8.51 12.63 -6.25
C GLN A 91 7.43 11.74 -6.90
N GLU A 92 7.52 10.42 -6.75
CA GLU A 92 6.50 9.47 -7.20
C GLU A 92 6.58 8.21 -6.34
N TRP A 93 5.47 7.85 -5.71
CA TRP A 93 5.34 6.62 -4.94
C TRP A 93 4.88 5.46 -5.82
N LEU A 94 5.57 4.33 -5.73
CA LEU A 94 5.13 3.08 -6.32
C LEU A 94 4.28 2.29 -5.30
N VAL A 95 2.96 2.50 -5.35
CA VAL A 95 2.05 1.93 -4.36
C VAL A 95 1.65 0.52 -4.77
N VAL A 96 2.02 -0.46 -3.94
CA VAL A 96 1.65 -1.86 -4.05
C VAL A 96 0.41 -2.13 -3.22
N THR A 97 -0.67 -2.50 -3.91
CA THR A 97 -1.95 -2.85 -3.32
C THR A 97 -2.62 -3.95 -4.15
N SER A 98 -3.79 -4.42 -3.72
CA SER A 98 -4.59 -5.38 -4.49
C SER A 98 -5.35 -4.68 -5.61
N ASP A 99 -5.60 -5.39 -6.70
CA ASP A 99 -6.40 -4.97 -7.86
C ASP A 99 -7.74 -4.30 -7.50
N PHE A 100 -8.48 -4.82 -6.52
CA PHE A 100 -9.75 -4.20 -6.10
C PHE A 100 -9.59 -2.86 -5.37
N HIS A 101 -8.47 -2.60 -4.67
CA HIS A 101 -8.25 -1.33 -3.95
C HIS A 101 -7.63 -0.22 -4.79
N LYS A 102 -7.33 -0.48 -6.07
CA LYS A 102 -6.66 0.47 -6.96
C LYS A 102 -7.41 1.80 -7.04
N LEU A 103 -8.73 1.76 -7.23
CA LEU A 103 -9.56 2.96 -7.37
C LEU A 103 -9.56 3.81 -6.09
N ARG A 104 -9.70 3.18 -4.92
CA ARG A 104 -9.68 3.88 -3.63
C ARG A 104 -8.33 4.55 -3.37
N THR A 105 -7.26 3.81 -3.66
CA THR A 105 -5.89 4.30 -3.48
C THR A 105 -5.64 5.52 -4.37
N LEU A 106 -6.04 5.46 -5.64
CA LEU A 106 -5.93 6.59 -6.57
C LEU A 106 -6.79 7.79 -6.14
N ALA A 107 -8.01 7.56 -5.64
CA ALA A 107 -8.90 8.63 -5.19
C ALA A 107 -8.31 9.39 -4.00
N TRP A 108 -7.81 8.68 -2.99
CA TRP A 108 -7.17 9.30 -1.83
C TRP A 108 -5.88 10.03 -2.20
N ALA A 109 -5.00 9.40 -2.98
CA ALA A 109 -3.75 10.06 -3.38
C ALA A 109 -4.00 11.36 -4.15
N ARG A 110 -4.99 11.38 -5.06
CA ARG A 110 -5.41 12.60 -5.75
C ARG A 110 -5.94 13.66 -4.80
N HIS A 111 -6.75 13.26 -3.82
CA HIS A 111 -7.28 14.20 -2.82
C HIS A 111 -6.16 14.80 -1.94
N LEU A 112 -5.15 14.01 -1.60
CA LEU A 112 -4.02 14.41 -0.76
C LEU A 112 -2.92 15.14 -1.55
N GLY A 113 -3.01 15.22 -2.88
CA GLY A 113 -1.95 15.78 -3.72
C GLY A 113 -0.68 14.93 -3.77
N VAL A 114 -0.73 13.66 -3.35
CA VAL A 114 0.44 12.77 -3.32
C VAL A 114 0.63 12.12 -4.69
N PRO A 115 1.79 12.30 -5.35
CA PRO A 115 2.04 11.70 -6.64
C PRO A 115 2.28 10.20 -6.48
N ILE A 116 1.34 9.38 -6.98
CA ILE A 116 1.43 7.93 -6.89
C ILE A 116 1.29 7.26 -8.27
N ARG A 117 1.90 6.09 -8.38
CA ARG A 117 1.64 5.10 -9.42
C ARG A 117 1.29 3.78 -8.76
N VAL A 118 0.12 3.24 -9.08
CA VAL A 118 -0.33 1.98 -8.49
C VAL A 118 0.16 0.79 -9.30
N SER A 119 0.85 -0.12 -8.62
CA SER A 119 1.26 -1.43 -9.15
C SER A 119 0.48 -2.51 -8.41
N SER A 120 -0.61 -2.96 -9.02
CA SER A 120 -1.54 -3.89 -8.39
C SER A 120 -1.02 -5.34 -8.48
N ALA A 121 -0.95 -6.01 -7.34
CA ALA A 121 -0.77 -7.46 -7.31
C ALA A 121 -2.06 -8.14 -7.79
N VAL A 122 -1.92 -9.17 -8.64
CA VAL A 122 -3.05 -9.94 -9.18
C VAL A 122 -3.65 -10.81 -8.07
N THR A 123 -4.92 -10.57 -7.72
CA THR A 123 -5.63 -11.38 -6.73
C THR A 123 -6.19 -12.64 -7.38
N LYS A 124 -5.82 -13.83 -6.91
CA LYS A 124 -6.33 -15.11 -7.45
C LYS A 124 -7.78 -15.38 -6.98
N PRO A 125 -8.66 -15.99 -7.82
CA PRO A 125 -9.97 -16.47 -7.37
C PRO A 125 -9.86 -17.53 -6.26
N PRO A 126 -10.82 -17.64 -5.30
CA PRO A 126 -12.09 -16.91 -5.20
C PRO A 126 -12.02 -15.57 -4.43
N PHE A 127 -10.86 -15.22 -3.87
CA PHE A 127 -10.67 -14.01 -3.04
C PHE A 127 -10.94 -12.69 -3.79
N ARG A 128 -10.81 -12.71 -5.12
CA ARG A 128 -11.12 -11.58 -5.99
C ARG A 128 -12.60 -11.16 -5.93
N VAL A 129 -13.53 -12.12 -5.91
CA VAL A 129 -14.98 -11.82 -5.94
C VAL A 129 -15.45 -11.25 -4.60
N ASN A 130 -15.08 -11.90 -3.50
CA ASN A 130 -15.52 -11.47 -2.16
C ASN A 130 -14.98 -10.08 -1.77
N ASN A 131 -13.71 -9.80 -2.11
CA ASN A 131 -13.12 -8.50 -1.81
C ASN A 131 -13.62 -7.38 -2.75
N PHE A 132 -14.00 -7.69 -3.99
CA PHE A 132 -14.63 -6.73 -4.88
C PHE A 132 -16.00 -6.26 -4.35
N VAL A 133 -16.81 -7.17 -3.81
CA VAL A 133 -18.11 -6.81 -3.19
C VAL A 133 -17.91 -5.88 -1.99
N ARG A 134 -16.95 -6.15 -1.11
CA ARG A 134 -16.62 -5.24 0.01
C ARG A 134 -16.16 -3.86 -0.50
N GLU A 135 -15.44 -3.83 -1.61
CA GLU A 135 -14.96 -2.59 -2.21
C GLU A 135 -16.10 -1.73 -2.78
N CYS A 136 -17.15 -2.35 -3.34
CA CYS A 136 -18.33 -1.64 -3.82
C CYS A 136 -19.03 -0.79 -2.74
N PHE A 137 -18.94 -1.18 -1.47
CA PHE A 137 -19.48 -0.40 -0.34
C PHE A 137 -18.50 0.64 0.19
N ALA A 138 -17.21 0.28 0.27
CA ALA A 138 -16.23 1.15 0.90
C ALA A 138 -15.64 2.22 -0.06
N LEU A 139 -15.82 2.10 -1.38
CA LEU A 139 -15.54 3.17 -2.35
C LEU A 139 -16.48 4.38 -2.20
N PRO A 140 -17.81 4.24 -2.25
CA PRO A 140 -18.75 5.34 -1.97
C PRO A 140 -18.49 6.01 -0.62
N HIS A 141 -18.26 5.23 0.44
CA HIS A 141 -17.92 5.76 1.75
C HIS A 141 -16.63 6.61 1.70
N SER A 142 -15.60 6.17 0.99
CA SER A 142 -14.37 6.95 0.81
C SER A 142 -14.62 8.25 0.06
N LEU A 143 -15.42 8.22 -1.00
CA LEU A 143 -15.78 9.42 -1.77
C LEU A 143 -16.59 10.41 -0.94
N LEU A 144 -17.53 9.94 -0.11
CA LEU A 144 -18.28 10.77 0.83
C LEU A 144 -17.35 11.43 1.85
N ARG A 145 -16.40 10.68 2.42
CA ARG A 145 -15.41 11.23 3.36
C ARG A 145 -14.50 12.27 2.71
N ILE A 146 -14.10 12.06 1.45
CA ILE A 146 -13.35 13.04 0.65
C ILE A 146 -14.18 14.31 0.44
N ALA A 147 -15.45 14.17 0.03
CA ALA A 147 -16.35 15.30 -0.16
C ALA A 147 -16.55 16.09 1.14
N TRP A 148 -16.77 15.40 2.26
CA TRP A 148 -16.87 15.99 3.58
C TRP A 148 -15.61 16.76 4.00
N ARG A 149 -14.42 16.15 3.83
CA ARG A 149 -13.14 16.83 4.11
C ARG A 149 -12.93 18.07 3.24
N ARG A 150 -13.38 18.05 1.99
CA ARG A 150 -13.34 19.23 1.09
C ARG A 150 -14.32 20.34 1.47
N LEU A 151 -15.43 20.00 2.13
CA LEU A 151 -16.42 20.97 2.60
C LEU A 151 -16.02 21.64 3.93
N LEU A 152 -15.19 20.98 4.72
CA LEU A 152 -14.68 21.48 6.01
C LEU A 152 -13.31 22.18 5.92
N ALA A 153 -12.66 22.15 4.74
CA ALA A 153 -11.38 22.80 4.46
C ALA A 153 -11.62 24.17 3.80
#